data_AF-A0A067MVW5-F1
#
_entry.id   AF-A0A067MVW5-F1
#
_cell.length_a   1.000
_cell.length_b   1.000
_cell.length_c   1.000
_cell.angle_alpha   90.00
_cell.angle_beta   90.00
_cell.angle_gamma   90.00
#
_symmetry.space_group_name_H-M   'P 1'
#
loop_
_entity.id
_entity.type
_entity.pdbx_description
1 polymer ?
#
loop_
_entity_poly.entity_id
_entity_poly.type
_entity_poly.pdbx_seq_one_letter_code
_entity_poly.pdbx_strand_id
1 'polypeptide(L)'
;MPTNDHNEGALGSMRVFSRRAPSMTIDQHNARAVYRKNNTAAFIRACLGKEDRKYLKRMARERDASKRPAKRRKIQVAFNIQTQKSRNEAAAARRAAAAKKRLKFAQMKPRTDIQDIQNNPGQNKPLMKQLDWHRRFDKEIPKKCKTTNKELMVQALIGAVKRRAERKSRGENLSEDEAELVKATVVLEDEFAREDDSDEEE
;
A
#
# COMPACT_ATOMS: atom_id res chain seq x y z
N MET A 1 -10.49 28.81 17.02
CA MET A 1 -10.99 28.92 15.63
C MET A 1 -10.49 27.72 14.84
N PRO A 2 -11.30 27.07 13.99
CA PRO A 2 -10.82 26.03 13.11
C PRO A 2 -9.92 26.67 12.04
N THR A 3 -8.64 26.33 12.07
CA THR A 3 -7.61 26.96 11.22
C THR A 3 -7.60 26.44 9.78
N ASN A 4 -8.45 25.45 9.46
CA ASN A 4 -8.42 24.75 8.17
C ASN A 4 -9.61 25.02 7.24
N ASP A 5 -10.67 25.70 7.71
CA ASP A 5 -11.91 25.92 6.93
C ASP A 5 -11.64 26.59 5.57
N HIS A 6 -10.68 27.51 5.53
CA HIS A 6 -10.29 28.22 4.31
C HIS A 6 -9.61 27.31 3.29
N ASN A 7 -8.76 26.37 3.73
CA ASN A 7 -8.08 25.43 2.84
C ASN A 7 -9.06 24.40 2.29
N GLU A 8 -9.99 23.94 3.13
CA GLU A 8 -11.05 23.00 2.74
C GLU A 8 -12.00 23.65 1.73
N GLY A 9 -12.41 24.90 1.96
CA GLY A 9 -13.23 25.67 1.03
C GLY A 9 -12.53 25.93 -0.32
N ALA A 10 -11.23 26.23 -0.31
CA ALA A 10 -10.44 26.41 -1.52
C ALA A 10 -10.33 25.10 -2.33
N LEU A 11 -10.06 23.98 -1.66
CA LEU A 11 -9.98 22.67 -2.29
C LEU A 11 -11.33 22.23 -2.86
N GLY A 12 -12.41 22.43 -2.10
CA GLY A 12 -13.78 22.16 -2.56
C GLY A 12 -14.13 22.97 -3.80
N SER A 13 -13.80 24.27 -3.79
CA SER A 13 -14.01 25.17 -4.93
C SER A 13 -13.23 24.70 -6.17
N MET A 14 -11.96 24.35 -5.99
CA MET A 14 -11.12 23.80 -7.06
C MET A 14 -11.76 22.54 -7.66
N ARG A 15 -12.20 21.59 -6.84
CA ARG A 15 -12.84 20.34 -7.31
C ARG A 15 -14.12 20.61 -8.10
N VAL A 16 -14.97 21.54 -7.65
CA VAL A 16 -16.17 21.95 -8.40
C VAL A 16 -15.79 22.54 -9.76
N PHE A 17 -14.78 23.40 -9.80
CA PHE A 17 -14.30 24.00 -11.04
C PHE A 17 -13.70 22.99 -12.01
N SER A 18 -12.90 22.03 -11.52
CA SER A 18 -12.35 20.96 -12.35
C SER A 18 -13.43 20.07 -12.97
N ARG A 19 -14.54 19.83 -12.26
CA ARG A 19 -15.69 19.10 -12.82
C ARG A 19 -16.42 19.89 -13.91
N ARG A 20 -16.66 21.18 -13.67
CA ARG A 20 -17.39 22.05 -14.62
C ARG A 20 -16.56 22.42 -15.85
N ALA A 21 -15.23 22.50 -15.72
CA ALA A 21 -14.31 22.87 -16.78
C ALA A 21 -13.07 21.96 -16.75
N PRO A 22 -13.18 20.71 -17.24
CA PRO A 22 -12.12 19.71 -17.14
C PRO A 22 -10.89 20.05 -17.99
N SER A 23 -11.05 20.85 -19.04
CA SER A 23 -9.94 21.36 -19.86
C SER A 23 -9.21 22.56 -19.23
N MET A 24 -9.73 23.11 -18.13
CA MET A 24 -9.11 24.25 -17.46
C MET A 24 -7.85 23.81 -16.72
N THR A 25 -6.76 24.52 -16.96
CA THR A 25 -5.48 24.23 -16.30
C THR A 25 -5.44 24.82 -14.89
N ILE A 26 -4.59 24.28 -14.01
CA ILE A 26 -4.38 24.80 -12.66
C ILE A 26 -3.96 26.28 -12.70
N ASP A 27 -3.12 26.66 -13.67
CA ASP A 27 -2.69 28.05 -13.84
C ASP A 27 -3.87 28.97 -14.15
N GLN A 28 -4.81 28.53 -15.01
CA GLN A 28 -6.03 29.28 -15.32
C GLN A 28 -6.97 29.37 -14.12
N HIS A 29 -7.12 28.29 -13.34
CA HIS A 29 -7.90 28.29 -12.11
C HIS A 29 -7.34 29.31 -11.11
N ASN A 30 -6.03 29.24 -10.85
CA ASN A 30 -5.35 30.14 -9.93
C ASN A 30 -5.42 31.59 -10.41
N ALA A 31 -5.21 31.83 -11.71
CA ALA A 31 -5.34 33.17 -12.30
C ALA A 31 -6.75 33.74 -12.11
N ARG A 32 -7.81 32.95 -12.32
CA ARG A 32 -9.19 33.38 -12.10
C ARG A 32 -9.50 33.63 -10.63
N ALA A 33 -8.99 32.80 -9.73
CA ALA A 33 -9.16 32.98 -8.29
C ALA A 33 -8.52 34.29 -7.82
N VAL A 34 -7.27 34.54 -8.22
CA VAL A 34 -6.55 35.79 -7.91
C VAL A 34 -7.21 37.00 -8.57
N TYR A 35 -7.63 36.89 -9.83
CA TYR A 35 -8.31 37.97 -10.56
C TYR A 35 -9.57 38.46 -9.83
N ARG A 36 -10.36 37.51 -9.28
CA ARG A 36 -11.55 37.82 -8.49
C ARG A 36 -11.18 38.39 -7.12
N LYS A 37 -10.28 37.72 -6.39
CA LYS A 37 -9.88 38.11 -5.03
C LYS A 37 -9.29 39.53 -4.98
N ASN A 38 -8.48 39.88 -5.97
CA ASN A 38 -7.81 41.18 -6.02
C ASN A 38 -8.62 42.25 -6.77
N ASN A 39 -9.86 41.95 -7.16
CA ASN A 39 -10.71 42.84 -7.97
C ASN A 39 -9.96 43.42 -9.19
N THR A 40 -9.18 42.58 -9.86
CA THR A 40 -8.30 43.01 -10.96
C THR A 40 -9.09 43.62 -12.12
N ALA A 41 -10.38 43.27 -12.26
CA ALA A 41 -11.30 43.89 -13.21
C ALA A 41 -11.47 45.40 -12.98
N ALA A 42 -11.60 45.86 -11.72
CA ALA A 42 -11.72 47.28 -11.41
C ALA A 42 -10.43 48.02 -11.76
N PHE A 43 -9.28 47.46 -11.37
CA PHE A 43 -7.97 48.02 -11.70
C PHE A 43 -7.75 48.14 -13.22
N ILE A 44 -8.04 47.09 -14.00
CA ILE A 44 -7.91 47.12 -15.45
C ILE A 44 -8.82 48.20 -16.07
N ARG A 45 -10.02 48.40 -15.53
CA ARG A 45 -10.95 49.42 -16.03
C ARG A 45 -10.48 50.84 -15.71
N ALA A 46 -9.99 51.06 -14.49
CA ALA A 46 -9.59 52.38 -14.00
C ALA A 46 -8.21 52.82 -14.52
N CYS A 47 -7.26 51.89 -14.64
CA CYS A 47 -5.85 52.24 -14.81
C CYS A 47 -5.26 51.87 -16.18
N LEU A 48 -5.89 50.98 -16.95
CA LEU A 48 -5.30 50.48 -18.21
C LEU A 48 -6.04 51.00 -19.44
N GLY A 49 -5.26 51.61 -20.34
CA GLY A 49 -5.71 52.07 -21.66
C GLY A 49 -5.79 50.95 -22.70
N LYS A 50 -6.10 51.33 -23.94
CA LYS A 50 -6.26 50.39 -25.07
C LYS A 50 -4.94 49.67 -25.40
N GLU A 51 -3.83 50.39 -25.41
CA GLU A 51 -2.51 49.83 -25.75
C GLU A 51 -2.00 48.88 -24.66
N ASP A 52 -2.19 49.20 -23.38
CA ASP A 52 -1.84 48.29 -22.27
C ASP A 52 -2.60 46.97 -22.37
N ARG A 53 -3.91 47.04 -22.66
CA ARG A 53 -4.74 45.84 -22.86
C ARG A 53 -4.31 45.05 -24.08
N LYS A 54 -3.88 45.71 -25.17
CA LYS A 54 -3.33 45.06 -26.37
C LYS A 54 -2.03 44.34 -26.04
N TYR A 55 -1.13 44.98 -25.29
CA TYR A 55 0.12 44.39 -24.80
C TYR A 55 -0.16 43.16 -23.93
N LEU A 56 -1.05 43.27 -22.93
CA LEU A 56 -1.40 42.14 -22.06
C LEU A 56 -2.00 40.95 -22.83
N LYS A 57 -2.85 41.20 -23.83
CA LYS A 57 -3.38 40.14 -24.70
C LYS A 57 -2.28 39.44 -25.49
N ARG A 58 -1.29 40.18 -26.00
CA ARG A 58 -0.12 39.59 -26.67
C ARG A 58 0.68 38.72 -25.70
N MET A 59 1.01 39.23 -24.52
CA MET A 59 1.74 38.48 -23.50
C MET A 59 0.99 37.21 -23.05
N ALA A 60 -0.33 37.27 -22.94
CA ALA A 60 -1.15 36.10 -22.61
C ALA A 60 -1.04 35.02 -23.71
N ARG A 61 -1.12 35.41 -24.99
CA ARG A 61 -0.97 34.48 -26.12
C ARG A 61 0.43 33.85 -26.17
N GLU A 62 1.48 34.63 -25.95
CA GLU A 62 2.85 34.13 -25.88
C GLU A 62 3.01 33.12 -24.73
N ARG A 63 2.41 33.40 -23.58
CA ARG A 63 2.40 32.48 -22.44
C ARG A 63 1.64 31.19 -22.75
N ASP A 64 0.48 31.27 -23.41
CA ASP A 64 -0.28 30.08 -23.81
C ASP A 64 0.48 29.25 -24.86
N ALA A 65 1.12 29.91 -25.83
CA ALA A 65 1.95 29.28 -26.86
C ALA A 65 3.15 28.51 -26.26
N SER A 66 3.63 28.90 -25.07
CA SER A 66 4.73 28.20 -24.39
C SER A 66 4.39 26.79 -23.87
N LYS A 67 3.11 26.38 -23.93
CA LYS A 67 2.60 25.03 -23.57
C LYS A 67 3.07 24.54 -22.19
N ARG A 68 3.28 25.45 -21.23
CA ARG A 68 3.72 25.13 -19.85
C ARG A 68 2.88 24.05 -19.16
N PRO A 69 1.53 24.03 -19.27
CA PRO A 69 0.73 22.98 -18.64
C PRO A 69 1.04 21.58 -19.22
N ALA A 70 1.26 21.48 -20.53
CA ALA A 70 1.64 20.23 -21.18
C ALA A 70 3.02 19.74 -20.71
N LYS A 71 3.99 20.65 -20.58
CA LYS A 71 5.32 20.34 -20.03
C LYS A 71 5.23 19.82 -18.59
N ARG A 72 4.47 20.49 -17.73
CA ARG A 72 4.23 20.05 -16.34
C ARG A 72 3.56 18.69 -16.28
N ARG A 73 2.55 18.44 -17.13
CA ARG A 73 1.88 17.14 -17.19
C ARG A 73 2.85 16.01 -17.58
N LYS A 74 3.74 16.23 -18.54
CA LYS A 74 4.77 15.24 -18.92
C LYS A 74 5.68 14.88 -17.74
N ILE A 75 6.17 15.89 -17.00
CA ILE A 75 7.00 15.68 -15.81
C ILE A 75 6.22 14.90 -14.75
N GLN A 76 4.97 15.29 -14.49
CA GLN A 76 4.14 14.61 -13.51
C GLN A 76 3.86 13.15 -13.88
N VAL A 77 3.59 12.86 -15.16
CA VAL A 77 3.38 11.49 -15.64
C VAL A 77 4.63 10.65 -15.47
N ALA A 78 5.81 11.16 -15.88
CA ALA A 78 7.08 10.46 -15.71
C ALA A 78 7.37 10.13 -14.24
N PHE A 79 7.18 11.11 -13.34
CA PHE A 79 7.32 10.90 -11.90
C PHE A 79 6.33 9.86 -11.36
N ASN A 80 5.07 9.91 -11.79
CA ASN A 80 4.06 8.94 -11.36
C ASN A 80 4.41 7.52 -11.82
N ILE A 81 4.85 7.34 -13.07
CA ILE A 81 5.28 6.03 -13.59
C ILE A 81 6.43 5.48 -12.75
N GLN A 82 7.47 6.29 -12.50
CA GLN A 82 8.62 5.87 -11.69
C GLN A 82 8.20 5.51 -10.25
N THR A 83 7.31 6.30 -9.65
CA THR A 83 6.78 6.04 -8.32
C THR A 83 5.94 4.75 -8.27
N GLN A 84 5.17 4.46 -9.32
CA GLN A 84 4.41 3.22 -9.38
C GLN A 84 5.33 2.01 -9.56
N LYS A 85 6.36 2.11 -10.42
CA LYS A 85 7.35 1.06 -10.61
C LYS A 85 8.01 0.66 -9.27
N SER A 86 8.52 1.64 -8.52
CA SER A 86 9.15 1.37 -7.21
C SER A 86 8.19 0.78 -6.18
N ARG A 87 6.91 1.18 -6.19
CA ARG A 87 5.88 0.59 -5.32
C ARG A 87 5.58 -0.86 -5.70
N ASN A 88 5.53 -1.16 -6.99
CA ASN A 88 5.30 -2.51 -7.49
C ASN A 88 6.48 -3.43 -7.16
N GLU A 89 7.72 -2.98 -7.37
CA GLU A 89 8.93 -3.71 -6.96
C GLU A 89 8.94 -3.99 -5.45
N ALA A 90 8.65 -2.98 -4.63
CA ALA A 90 8.56 -3.16 -3.18
C ALA A 90 7.42 -4.13 -2.78
N ALA A 91 6.30 -4.11 -3.50
CA ALA A 91 5.19 -5.05 -3.27
C ALA A 91 5.58 -6.48 -3.67
N ALA A 92 6.23 -6.67 -4.82
CA ALA A 92 6.74 -7.96 -5.29
C ALA A 92 7.75 -8.53 -4.29
N ALA A 93 8.72 -7.73 -3.84
CA ALA A 93 9.69 -8.15 -2.81
C ALA A 93 9.02 -8.59 -1.50
N ARG A 94 7.97 -7.87 -1.05
CA ARG A 94 7.19 -8.25 0.14
C ARG A 94 6.43 -9.56 -0.07
N ARG A 95 5.83 -9.76 -1.25
CA ARG A 95 5.14 -11.01 -1.61
C ARG A 95 6.11 -12.19 -1.64
N ALA A 96 7.26 -12.04 -2.30
CA ALA A 96 8.31 -13.06 -2.35
C ALA A 96 8.82 -13.41 -0.93
N ALA A 97 9.05 -12.41 -0.07
CA ALA A 97 9.45 -12.66 1.31
C ALA A 97 8.36 -13.39 2.13
N ALA A 98 7.09 -13.03 1.93
CA ALA A 98 5.96 -13.71 2.56
C ALA A 98 5.81 -15.17 2.07
N ALA A 99 5.97 -15.40 0.76
CA ALA A 99 5.95 -16.72 0.15
C ALA A 99 7.07 -17.62 0.71
N LYS A 100 8.31 -17.12 0.74
CA LYS A 100 9.46 -17.82 1.36
C LYS A 100 9.19 -18.17 2.82
N LYS A 101 8.56 -17.27 3.58
CA LYS A 101 8.18 -17.52 4.98
C LYS A 101 7.09 -18.59 5.07
N ARG A 102 6.10 -18.57 4.19
CA ARG A 102 5.01 -19.57 4.12
C ARG A 102 5.55 -20.97 3.81
N LEU A 103 6.46 -21.09 2.84
CA LEU A 103 7.14 -22.34 2.50
C LEU A 103 7.94 -22.91 3.69
N LYS A 104 8.71 -22.06 4.39
CA LYS A 104 9.46 -22.48 5.59
C LYS A 104 8.56 -23.05 6.68
N PHE A 105 7.36 -22.51 6.85
CA PHE A 105 6.39 -23.04 7.80
C PHE A 105 5.66 -24.29 7.29
N ALA A 106 5.45 -24.44 5.97
CA ALA A 106 4.88 -25.63 5.37
C ALA A 106 5.77 -26.86 5.61
N GLN A 107 7.09 -26.70 5.47
CA GLN A 107 8.07 -27.78 5.67
C GLN A 107 8.35 -28.09 7.15
N MET A 108 7.91 -27.24 8.08
CA MET A 108 8.16 -27.42 9.51
C MET A 108 7.24 -28.51 10.07
N LYS A 109 7.82 -29.52 10.72
CA LYS A 109 7.10 -30.47 11.56
C LYS A 109 7.00 -29.92 13.00
N PRO A 110 5.82 -29.52 13.51
CA PRO A 110 5.66 -29.00 14.87
C PRO A 110 5.79 -30.12 15.90
N ARG A 111 6.37 -29.81 17.07
CA ARG A 111 6.32 -30.72 18.23
C ARG A 111 4.88 -30.78 18.75
N THR A 112 4.36 -31.99 18.93
CA THR A 112 2.98 -32.25 19.35
C THR A 112 2.89 -32.97 20.68
N ASP A 113 4.00 -33.49 21.22
CA ASP A 113 4.03 -34.13 22.52
C ASP A 113 4.21 -33.10 23.64
N ILE A 114 3.24 -33.05 24.56
CA ILE A 114 3.19 -32.12 25.68
C ILE A 114 4.27 -32.45 26.71
N GLN A 115 4.51 -33.74 26.99
CA GLN A 115 5.49 -34.20 27.98
C GLN A 115 6.90 -33.83 27.53
N ASP A 116 7.22 -34.10 26.27
CA ASP A 116 8.50 -33.72 25.66
C ASP A 116 8.74 -32.19 25.67
N ILE A 117 7.71 -31.38 25.37
CA ILE A 117 7.82 -29.90 25.41
C ILE A 117 8.09 -29.40 26.84
N GLN A 118 7.49 -30.03 27.85
CA GLN A 118 7.66 -29.64 29.24
C GLN A 118 9.01 -30.07 29.81
N ASN A 119 9.44 -31.30 29.51
CA ASN A 119 10.69 -31.87 30.03
C ASN A 119 11.92 -31.34 29.28
N ASN A 120 11.78 -31.08 27.98
CA ASN A 120 12.84 -30.53 27.15
C ASN A 120 12.35 -29.33 26.33
N PRO A 121 12.21 -28.14 26.95
CA PRO A 121 11.70 -26.96 26.27
C PRO A 121 12.67 -26.39 25.22
N GLY A 122 13.95 -26.81 25.21
CA GLY A 122 14.92 -26.37 24.21
C GLY A 122 15.26 -24.88 24.27
N GLN A 123 15.61 -24.29 23.12
CA GLN A 123 15.98 -22.87 23.00
C GLN A 123 14.79 -21.97 22.64
N ASN A 124 14.86 -20.68 23.00
CA ASN A 124 13.78 -19.70 22.75
C ASN A 124 13.45 -19.51 21.26
N LYS A 125 14.47 -19.51 20.37
CA LYS A 125 14.28 -19.31 18.92
C LYS A 125 13.40 -20.42 18.29
N PRO A 126 13.69 -21.72 18.51
CA PRO A 126 12.81 -22.83 18.13
C PRO A 126 11.37 -22.70 18.67
N LEU A 127 11.20 -22.40 19.97
CA LEU A 127 9.87 -22.25 20.59
C LEU A 127 9.07 -21.12 19.91
N MET A 128 9.70 -19.96 19.69
CA MET A 128 9.07 -18.83 19.02
C MET A 128 8.67 -19.15 17.57
N LYS A 129 9.49 -19.93 16.85
CA LYS A 129 9.18 -20.41 15.49
C LYS A 129 7.96 -21.35 15.49
N GLN A 130 7.86 -22.25 16.47
CA GLN A 130 6.70 -23.15 16.61
C GLN A 130 5.43 -22.38 16.97
N LEU A 131 5.51 -21.43 17.90
CA LEU A 131 4.38 -20.54 18.21
C LEU A 131 3.94 -19.74 16.98
N ASP A 132 4.87 -19.25 16.17
CA ASP A 132 4.54 -18.56 14.91
C ASP A 132 3.85 -19.48 13.90
N TRP A 133 4.20 -20.77 13.86
CA TRP A 133 3.50 -21.76 13.06
C TRP A 133 2.06 -21.94 13.55
N HIS A 134 1.86 -22.14 14.86
CA HIS A 134 0.52 -22.34 15.43
C HIS A 134 -0.37 -21.09 15.31
N ARG A 135 0.20 -19.87 15.42
CA ARG A 135 -0.52 -18.59 15.27
C ARG A 135 -1.19 -18.40 13.90
N ARG A 136 -0.79 -19.18 12.89
CA ARG A 136 -1.43 -19.17 11.56
C ARG A 136 -2.85 -19.76 11.60
N PHE A 137 -3.06 -20.73 12.47
CA PHE A 137 -4.30 -21.52 12.56
C PHE A 137 -5.08 -21.25 13.86
N ASP A 138 -4.42 -20.69 14.87
CA ASP A 138 -5.01 -20.41 16.18
C ASP A 138 -4.80 -18.94 16.59
N LYS A 139 -5.90 -18.18 16.55
CA LYS A 139 -5.95 -16.76 16.93
C LYS A 139 -5.90 -16.57 18.46
N GLU A 140 -6.14 -17.61 19.25
CA GLU A 140 -6.12 -17.55 20.72
C GLU A 140 -4.70 -17.53 21.30
N ILE A 141 -3.69 -17.80 20.47
CA ILE A 141 -2.29 -17.77 20.91
C ILE A 141 -1.85 -16.33 21.13
N PRO A 142 -1.31 -15.99 22.32
CA PRO A 142 -0.86 -14.63 22.61
C PRO A 142 0.16 -14.13 21.58
N LYS A 143 0.12 -12.82 21.29
CA LYS A 143 1.09 -12.15 20.39
C LYS A 143 2.52 -12.24 20.94
N LYS A 144 3.52 -12.07 20.08
CA LYS A 144 4.96 -12.13 20.45
C LYS A 144 5.33 -11.26 21.65
N CYS A 145 4.75 -10.06 21.74
CA CYS A 145 4.99 -9.13 22.84
C CYS A 145 4.46 -9.61 24.21
N LYS A 146 3.63 -10.65 24.24
CA LYS A 146 3.09 -11.27 25.45
C LYS A 146 3.75 -12.62 25.79
N THR A 147 4.61 -13.13 24.90
CA THR A 147 5.42 -14.34 25.12
C THR A 147 6.89 -13.97 25.18
N THR A 148 7.27 -13.08 26.10
CA THR A 148 8.63 -12.52 26.20
C THR A 148 9.62 -13.47 26.85
N ASN A 149 9.16 -14.24 27.85
CA ASN A 149 9.99 -15.16 28.63
C ASN A 149 9.72 -16.61 28.20
N LYS A 150 10.70 -17.48 28.45
CA LYS A 150 10.67 -18.89 28.01
C LYS A 150 9.50 -19.67 28.61
N GLU A 151 9.20 -19.47 29.88
CA GLU A 151 8.06 -20.13 30.56
C GLU A 151 6.73 -19.79 29.89
N LEU A 152 6.50 -18.52 29.59
CA LEU A 152 5.30 -18.07 28.87
C LEU A 152 5.22 -18.65 27.44
N MET A 153 6.36 -18.81 26.76
CA MET A 153 6.41 -19.47 25.46
C MET A 153 6.01 -20.95 25.56
N VAL A 154 6.53 -21.66 26.56
CA VAL A 154 6.23 -23.08 26.79
C VAL A 154 4.76 -23.27 27.16
N GLN A 155 4.23 -22.47 28.08
CA GLN A 155 2.80 -22.51 28.45
C GLN A 155 1.89 -22.21 27.26
N ALA A 156 2.22 -21.20 26.46
CA ALA A 156 1.46 -20.87 25.25
C ALA A 156 1.50 -22.00 24.21
N LEU A 157 2.66 -22.67 24.07
CA LEU A 157 2.81 -23.78 23.14
C LEU A 157 2.03 -25.02 23.60
N ILE A 158 2.10 -25.37 24.89
CA ILE A 158 1.31 -26.46 25.48
C ILE A 158 -0.19 -26.20 25.29
N GLY A 159 -0.65 -24.98 25.57
CA GLY A 159 -2.04 -24.58 25.35
C GLY A 159 -2.47 -24.72 23.89
N ALA A 160 -1.62 -24.32 22.95
CA ALA A 160 -1.89 -24.46 21.51
C ALA A 160 -1.98 -25.93 21.07
N VAL A 161 -1.09 -26.80 21.58
CA VAL A 161 -1.09 -28.24 21.29
C VAL A 161 -2.35 -28.90 21.84
N LYS A 162 -2.75 -28.59 23.08
CA LYS A 162 -3.99 -29.11 23.69
C LYS A 162 -5.23 -28.74 22.87
N ARG A 163 -5.40 -27.46 22.53
CA ARG A 163 -6.52 -27.01 21.69
C ARG A 163 -6.55 -27.69 20.32
N ARG A 164 -5.38 -27.91 19.70
CA ARG A 164 -5.31 -28.62 18.43
C ARG A 164 -5.71 -30.09 18.58
N ALA A 165 -5.32 -30.75 19.66
CA ALA A 165 -5.74 -32.12 19.96
C ALA A 165 -7.26 -32.21 20.21
N GLU A 166 -7.84 -31.24 20.90
CA GLU A 166 -9.29 -31.13 21.14
C GLU A 166 -10.08 -30.89 19.84
N ARG A 167 -9.60 -29.99 18.95
CA ARG A 167 -10.24 -29.80 17.63
C ARG A 167 -10.19 -31.08 16.80
N LYS A 168 -9.06 -31.80 16.85
CA LYS A 168 -8.91 -33.10 16.17
C LYS A 168 -9.86 -34.16 16.73
N SER A 169 -10.05 -34.23 18.06
CA SER A 169 -10.97 -35.19 18.67
C SER A 169 -12.44 -34.88 18.41
N ARG A 170 -12.78 -33.61 18.17
CA ARG A 170 -14.13 -33.17 17.75
C ARG A 170 -14.47 -33.48 16.29
N GLY A 171 -13.52 -34.03 15.52
CA GLY A 171 -13.75 -34.31 14.10
C GLY A 171 -13.87 -33.06 13.24
N GLU A 172 -13.46 -31.89 13.75
CA GLU A 172 -13.28 -30.69 12.94
C GLU A 172 -12.09 -30.95 12.00
N ASN A 173 -12.38 -31.48 10.81
CA ASN A 173 -11.38 -31.67 9.78
C ASN A 173 -10.70 -30.32 9.50
N LEU A 174 -9.36 -30.29 9.63
CA LEU A 174 -8.50 -29.19 9.20
C LEU A 174 -8.45 -29.06 7.65
N SER A 175 -9.52 -29.46 6.95
CA SER A 175 -9.53 -29.74 5.51
C SER A 175 -9.76 -28.53 4.60
N GLU A 176 -9.88 -27.32 5.15
CA GLU A 176 -9.84 -26.10 4.33
C GLU A 176 -8.43 -25.46 4.35
N ASP A 177 -7.70 -25.57 5.45
CA ASP A 177 -6.42 -24.87 5.65
C ASP A 177 -5.18 -25.68 5.19
N GLU A 178 -5.22 -27.02 5.24
CA GLU A 178 -4.19 -27.87 4.60
C GLU A 178 -4.31 -27.82 3.07
N ALA A 179 -5.53 -27.69 2.53
CA ALA A 179 -5.78 -27.49 1.10
C ALA A 179 -5.26 -26.12 0.62
N GLU A 180 -5.35 -25.07 1.45
CA GLU A 180 -4.79 -23.75 1.16
C GLU A 180 -3.24 -23.77 1.12
N LEU A 181 -2.63 -24.67 1.90
CA LEU A 181 -1.19 -24.94 1.91
C LEU A 181 -0.69 -25.65 0.62
N VAL A 182 -1.52 -26.52 0.02
CA VAL A 182 -1.26 -27.14 -1.29
C VAL A 182 -1.50 -26.15 -2.43
N LYS A 183 -2.59 -25.36 -2.37
CA LYS A 183 -2.83 -24.26 -3.32
C LYS A 183 -1.69 -23.24 -3.32
N ALA A 184 -1.15 -22.99 -2.14
CA ALA A 184 -0.05 -22.08 -1.90
C ALA A 184 1.29 -22.48 -2.52
N THR A 185 1.55 -23.79 -2.67
CA THR A 185 2.74 -24.33 -3.32
C THR A 185 2.58 -24.39 -4.84
N VAL A 186 1.39 -24.79 -5.32
CA VAL A 186 1.09 -24.86 -6.77
C VAL A 186 1.18 -23.49 -7.45
N VAL A 187 0.69 -22.42 -6.80
CA VAL A 187 0.76 -21.05 -7.35
C VAL A 187 2.20 -20.53 -7.55
N LEU A 188 3.18 -21.05 -6.79
CA LEU A 188 4.58 -20.63 -6.94
C LEU A 188 5.31 -21.37 -8.06
N GLU A 189 4.97 -22.63 -8.33
CA GLU A 189 5.46 -23.35 -9.51
C GLU A 189 4.94 -22.68 -10.80
N ASP A 190 3.70 -22.20 -10.76
CA ASP A 190 3.04 -21.51 -11.87
C ASP A 190 3.50 -20.05 -12.08
N GLU A 191 4.00 -19.37 -11.04
CA GLU A 191 4.63 -18.04 -11.17
C GLU A 191 6.10 -18.15 -11.63
N PHE A 192 6.81 -19.23 -11.25
CA PHE A 192 8.20 -19.46 -11.67
C PHE A 192 8.29 -20.00 -13.11
N ALA A 193 7.30 -20.78 -13.56
CA ALA A 193 7.23 -21.27 -14.94
C ALA A 193 6.78 -20.22 -15.98
N ARG A 194 6.38 -19.01 -15.56
CA ARG A 194 5.95 -17.91 -16.44
C ARG A 194 7.05 -16.85 -16.67
N GLU A 195 8.24 -17.03 -16.10
CA GLU A 195 9.37 -16.10 -16.28
C GLU A 195 10.41 -16.57 -17.34
N ASP A 196 10.20 -17.70 -18.04
CA ASP A 196 11.14 -18.23 -19.04
C ASP A 196 10.71 -18.09 -20.52
N ASP A 197 9.55 -17.48 -20.84
CA ASP A 197 9.09 -17.31 -22.23
C ASP A 197 8.70 -15.85 -22.57
N SER A 198 9.71 -14.97 -22.73
CA SER A 198 9.69 -13.68 -23.48
C SER A 198 10.95 -12.89 -23.09
N ASP A 199 11.98 -12.61 -23.91
CA ASP A 199 12.03 -12.34 -25.34
C ASP A 199 13.42 -12.71 -25.90
N GLU A 200 13.53 -13.82 -26.63
CA GLU A 200 14.32 -13.82 -27.86
C GLU A 200 13.29 -13.57 -28.98
N GLU A 201 13.44 -12.47 -29.73
CA GLU A 201 13.19 -12.37 -31.19
C GLU A 201 13.40 -10.91 -31.64
N GLU A 202 14.38 -10.76 -32.55
CA GLU A 202 14.72 -9.67 -33.50
C GLU A 202 14.85 -8.19 -33.05
#